data_AF-A0A942PZM9-F1
#
_entry.id   AF-A0A942PZM9-F1
#
_cell.length_a   1.000
_cell.length_b   1.000
_cell.length_c   1.000
_cell.angle_alpha   90.00
_cell.angle_beta   90.00
_cell.angle_gamma   90.00
#
_symmetry.space_group_name_H-M   'P 1'
#
loop_
_entity.id
_entity.type
_entity.pdbx_description
1 polymer ?
#
loop_
_entity_poly.entity_id
_entity_poly.type
_entity_poly.pdbx_seq_one_letter_code
_entity_poly.pdbx_strand_id
1 'polypeptide(L)'
;MEVDYATKKLADTLTQHKRRVREYGALAEKIHRRILELIAADTLEVMRFAPGRCHELKGDRAGQLAVSITGNVRLVFRPHDDPPPTKDDGGLDWTAVTAITILEVTDYHGD
;
A
#
# COMPACT_ATOMS: atom_id res chain seq x y z
N MET A 1 4.89 8.81 -6.49
CA MET A 1 5.87 7.71 -6.34
C MET A 1 5.50 6.60 -7.32
N GLU A 2 6.46 5.76 -7.70
CA GLU A 2 6.20 4.62 -8.58
C GLU A 2 5.45 3.51 -7.83
N VAL A 3 4.46 2.91 -8.48
CA VAL A 3 3.60 1.88 -7.88
C VAL A 3 3.54 0.66 -8.78
N ASP A 4 4.19 -0.40 -8.32
CA ASP A 4 4.13 -1.74 -8.90
C ASP A 4 3.14 -2.63 -8.17
N TYR A 5 2.92 -3.82 -8.73
CA TYR A 5 2.01 -4.82 -8.19
C TYR A 5 2.70 -6.19 -8.15
N ALA A 6 2.50 -6.93 -7.06
CA ALA A 6 3.11 -8.24 -6.87
C ALA A 6 2.75 -9.26 -7.96
N THR A 7 1.58 -9.09 -8.60
CA THR A 7 1.17 -9.94 -9.72
C THR A 7 0.44 -9.13 -10.79
N LYS A 8 0.53 -9.59 -12.04
CA LYS A 8 -0.28 -9.04 -13.15
C LYS A 8 -1.77 -9.10 -12.86
N LYS A 9 -2.26 -10.18 -12.24
CA LYS A 9 -3.67 -10.31 -11.85
C LYS A 9 -4.07 -9.19 -10.89
N LEU A 10 -3.25 -8.90 -9.89
CA LEU A 10 -3.51 -7.82 -8.94
C LEU A 10 -3.49 -6.45 -9.63
N ALA A 11 -2.51 -6.20 -10.50
CA ALA A 11 -2.45 -4.99 -11.32
C ALA A 11 -3.74 -4.81 -12.13
N ASP A 12 -4.16 -5.82 -12.89
CA ASP A 12 -5.37 -5.80 -13.70
C ASP A 12 -6.62 -5.57 -12.83
N THR A 13 -6.71 -6.25 -11.69
CA THR A 13 -7.84 -6.11 -10.76
C THR A 13 -7.92 -4.69 -10.18
N LEU A 14 -6.80 -4.09 -9.77
CA LEU A 14 -6.79 -2.79 -9.09
C LEU A 14 -6.84 -1.60 -10.05
N THR A 15 -6.28 -1.72 -11.26
CA THR A 15 -6.23 -0.62 -12.23
C THR A 15 -7.49 -0.55 -13.09
N GLN A 16 -8.10 -1.69 -13.45
CA GLN A 16 -9.29 -1.69 -14.31
C GLN A 16 -10.56 -1.51 -13.47
N HIS A 17 -11.26 -0.38 -13.67
CA HIS A 17 -12.47 -0.01 -12.92
C HIS A 17 -13.49 -1.15 -12.80
N LYS A 18 -13.86 -1.78 -13.93
CA LYS A 18 -14.83 -2.88 -13.94
C LYS A 18 -14.39 -4.09 -13.10
N ARG A 19 -13.10 -4.43 -13.10
CA ARG A 19 -12.57 -5.56 -12.33
C ARG A 19 -12.52 -5.22 -10.85
N ARG A 20 -12.08 -4.01 -10.50
CA ARG A 20 -12.04 -3.52 -9.12
C ARG A 20 -13.43 -3.47 -8.50
N VAL A 21 -14.43 -2.97 -9.23
CA VAL A 21 -15.84 -2.96 -8.79
C VAL A 21 -16.37 -4.38 -8.61
N ARG A 22 -16.07 -5.28 -9.54
CA ARG A 22 -16.47 -6.69 -9.42
C ARG A 22 -15.88 -7.38 -8.19
N GLU A 23 -14.60 -7.13 -7.90
CA GLU A 23 -13.89 -7.78 -6.80
C GLU A 23 -14.25 -7.19 -5.42
N TYR A 24 -14.27 -5.85 -5.32
CA TYR A 24 -14.33 -5.16 -4.04
C TYR A 24 -15.63 -4.39 -3.79
N GLY A 25 -16.57 -4.41 -4.75
CA GLY A 25 -17.88 -3.78 -4.63
C GLY A 25 -17.80 -2.32 -4.19
N ALA A 26 -18.48 -2.00 -3.08
CA ALA A 26 -18.53 -0.66 -2.51
C ALA A 26 -17.16 -0.08 -2.10
N LEU A 27 -16.13 -0.93 -1.92
CA LEU A 27 -14.79 -0.49 -1.53
C LEU A 27 -13.95 -0.05 -2.74
N ALA A 28 -14.37 -0.35 -3.96
CA ALA A 28 -13.59 -0.16 -5.18
C ALA A 28 -13.11 1.29 -5.37
N GLU A 29 -13.96 2.28 -5.10
CA GLU A 29 -13.61 3.70 -5.25
C GLU A 29 -12.63 4.17 -4.17
N LYS A 30 -12.72 3.61 -2.95
CA LYS A 30 -11.82 3.97 -1.87
C LYS A 30 -10.44 3.33 -2.05
N ILE A 31 -10.39 2.09 -2.55
CA ILE A 31 -9.15 1.42 -2.95
C ILE A 31 -8.47 2.23 -4.05
N HIS A 32 -9.21 2.62 -5.09
CA HIS A 32 -8.64 3.44 -6.17
C HIS A 32 -8.06 4.74 -5.66
N ARG A 33 -8.78 5.41 -4.75
CA ARG A 33 -8.32 6.65 -4.13
C ARG A 33 -7.01 6.48 -3.38
N ARG A 34 -6.83 5.41 -2.60
CA ARG A 34 -5.56 5.13 -1.92
C ARG A 34 -4.41 4.91 -2.89
N ILE A 35 -4.67 4.22 -4.01
CA ILE A 35 -3.66 4.02 -5.05
C ILE A 35 -3.28 5.36 -5.68
N LEU A 36 -4.24 6.23 -5.98
CA LEU A 36 -3.97 7.56 -6.53
C LEU A 36 -3.20 8.45 -5.55
N GLU A 37 -3.51 8.39 -4.25
CA GLU A 37 -2.75 9.09 -3.21
C GLU A 37 -1.30 8.62 -3.15
N LEU A 38 -1.04 7.31 -3.26
CA LEU A 38 0.32 6.76 -3.34
C LEU A 38 1.04 7.25 -4.60
N ILE A 39 0.39 7.17 -5.77
CA ILE A 39 0.97 7.65 -7.02
C ILE A 39 1.32 9.14 -6.95
N ALA A 40 0.46 9.96 -6.33
CA ALA A 40 0.64 11.40 -6.23
C ALA A 40 1.67 11.86 -5.19
N ALA A 41 1.97 11.04 -4.19
CA ALA A 41 2.96 11.36 -3.16
C ALA A 41 4.39 11.27 -3.71
N ASP A 42 5.25 12.26 -3.46
CA ASP A 42 6.64 12.23 -3.93
C ASP A 42 7.44 11.09 -3.26
N THR A 43 7.23 10.91 -1.96
CA THR A 43 7.86 9.87 -1.13
C THR A 43 6.85 9.27 -0.18
N LEU A 44 7.17 8.12 0.38
CA LEU A 44 6.31 7.43 1.35
C LEU A 44 6.00 8.28 2.59
N GLU A 45 6.90 9.19 2.99
CA GLU A 45 6.73 10.10 4.12
C GLU A 45 5.42 10.92 4.03
N VAL A 46 5.02 11.34 2.82
CA VAL A 46 3.75 12.06 2.59
C VAL A 46 2.55 11.26 3.09
N MET A 47 2.60 9.93 3.00
CA MET A 47 1.51 9.05 3.43
C MET A 47 1.32 9.00 4.95
N ARG A 48 2.26 9.49 5.76
CA ARG A 48 2.06 9.65 7.22
C ARG A 48 0.95 10.65 7.53
N PHE A 49 0.82 11.68 6.69
CA PHE A 49 -0.14 12.76 6.88
C PHE A 49 -1.39 12.57 6.01
N ALA A 50 -1.35 11.65 5.06
CA ALA A 50 -2.50 11.31 4.23
C ALA A 50 -3.57 10.51 5.00
N PRO A 51 -4.86 10.59 4.58
CA PRO A 51 -5.90 9.78 5.19
C PRO A 51 -5.64 8.28 4.98
N GLY A 52 -6.07 7.46 5.96
CA GLY A 52 -5.92 6.00 5.87
C GLY A 52 -4.86 5.43 6.80
N ARG A 53 -4.25 6.24 7.67
CA ARG A 53 -3.38 5.76 8.77
C ARG A 53 -2.27 4.83 8.24
N CYS A 54 -1.46 5.32 7.31
CA CYS A 54 -0.33 4.54 6.80
C CYS A 54 0.62 4.17 7.95
N HIS A 55 0.97 2.89 8.08
CA HIS A 55 1.88 2.41 9.12
C HIS A 55 2.64 1.17 8.68
N GLU A 56 3.84 0.99 9.25
CA GLU A 56 4.61 -0.26 9.16
C GLU A 56 3.91 -1.38 9.94
N LEU A 57 3.88 -2.56 9.33
CA LEU A 57 3.44 -3.81 9.96
C LEU A 57 4.58 -4.43 10.76
N LYS A 58 4.23 -5.31 11.70
CA LYS A 58 5.17 -5.94 12.65
C LYS A 58 5.12 -7.46 12.55
N GLY A 59 6.03 -8.14 13.24
CA GLY A 59 6.12 -9.61 13.28
C GLY A 59 6.44 -10.18 11.90
N ASP A 60 5.70 -11.20 11.48
CA ASP A 60 5.90 -11.89 10.19
C ASP A 60 5.68 -11.00 8.96
N ARG A 61 5.10 -9.82 9.16
CA ARG A 61 4.89 -8.80 8.13
C ARG A 61 5.86 -7.62 8.24
N ALA A 62 6.91 -7.73 9.04
CA ALA A 62 7.95 -6.70 9.12
C ALA A 62 8.50 -6.36 7.72
N GLY A 63 8.74 -5.07 7.47
CA GLY A 63 9.13 -4.55 6.15
C GLY A 63 7.95 -4.29 5.19
N GLN A 64 6.72 -4.58 5.60
CA GLN A 64 5.51 -4.22 4.86
C GLN A 64 4.78 -3.07 5.55
N LEU A 65 3.95 -2.37 4.78
CA LEU A 65 3.15 -1.25 5.22
C LEU A 65 1.70 -1.42 4.82
N ALA A 66 0.79 -0.83 5.59
CA ALA A 66 -0.63 -0.87 5.31
C ALA A 66 -1.25 0.52 5.34
N VAL A 67 -2.17 0.77 4.40
CA VAL A 67 -3.11 1.90 4.43
C VAL A 67 -4.55 1.38 4.52
N SER A 68 -5.32 1.92 5.45
CA SER A 68 -6.71 1.54 5.71
C SER A 68 -7.65 1.92 4.58
N ILE A 69 -8.42 0.92 4.13
CA ILE A 69 -9.61 1.08 3.28
C ILE A 69 -10.85 1.20 4.17
N THR A 70 -11.04 0.30 5.13
CA THR A 70 -12.12 0.39 6.14
C THR A 70 -11.54 0.18 7.54
N GLY A 71 -12.41 -0.08 8.54
CA GLY A 71 -11.95 -0.52 9.86
C GLY A 71 -11.17 -1.84 9.81
N ASN A 72 -11.49 -2.72 8.86
CA ASN A 72 -10.95 -4.09 8.79
C ASN A 72 -10.12 -4.32 7.53
N VAL A 73 -10.45 -3.64 6.42
CA VAL A 73 -9.76 -3.83 5.13
C VAL A 73 -8.58 -2.90 4.98
N ARG A 74 -7.44 -3.45 4.57
CA ARG A 74 -6.16 -2.76 4.35
C ARG A 74 -5.63 -3.02 2.95
N LEU A 75 -5.05 -2.00 2.33
CA LEU A 75 -4.17 -2.15 1.16
C LEU A 75 -2.74 -2.29 1.70
N VAL A 76 -2.09 -3.40 1.37
CA VAL A 76 -0.75 -3.73 1.88
C VAL A 76 0.27 -3.66 0.76
N PHE A 77 1.41 -3.07 1.05
CA PHE A 77 2.52 -2.86 0.12
C PHE A 77 3.86 -2.92 0.85
N ARG A 78 4.95 -2.88 0.09
CA ARG A 78 6.32 -2.75 0.62
C ARG A 78 7.13 -1.78 -0.25
N PRO A 79 8.27 -1.24 0.23
CA PRO A 79 9.24 -0.59 -0.65
C PRO A 79 9.61 -1.52 -1.80
N HIS A 80 9.82 -0.96 -2.99
CA HIS A 80 10.22 -1.75 -4.16
C HIS A 80 11.65 -2.27 -4.02
N ASP A 81 12.56 -1.41 -3.54
CA ASP A 81 13.99 -1.72 -3.43
C ASP A 81 14.28 -2.84 -2.42
N ASP A 82 15.27 -3.67 -2.74
CA ASP A 82 15.78 -4.75 -1.89
C ASP A 82 17.33 -4.68 -1.84
N PRO A 83 17.94 -4.24 -0.72
CA PRO A 83 17.28 -3.85 0.53
C PRO A 83 16.55 -2.50 0.42
N PRO A 84 15.53 -2.25 1.26
CA PRO A 84 14.86 -0.96 1.30
C PRO A 84 15.77 0.13 1.87
N PRO A 85 15.50 1.43 1.59
CA PRO A 85 16.22 2.53 2.20
C PRO A 85 16.09 2.51 3.73
N THR A 86 17.21 2.56 4.45
CA THR A 86 17.26 2.54 5.92
C THR A 86 17.94 3.77 6.48
N LYS A 87 17.49 4.21 7.66
CA LYS A 87 18.17 5.20 8.49
C LYS A 87 19.34 4.56 9.25
N ASP A 88 20.17 5.40 9.86
CA ASP A 88 21.31 4.97 10.69
C ASP A 88 20.90 4.06 11.87
N ASP A 89 19.65 4.17 12.34
CA ASP A 89 19.09 3.34 13.42
C ASP A 89 18.52 1.99 12.93
N GLY A 90 18.60 1.71 11.63
CA GLY A 90 18.08 0.51 10.99
C GLY A 90 16.58 0.54 10.69
N GLY A 91 15.87 1.63 11.02
CA GLY A 91 14.48 1.84 10.64
C GLY A 91 14.34 2.18 9.15
N LEU A 92 13.15 1.95 8.59
CA LEU A 92 12.84 2.33 7.21
C LEU A 92 12.95 3.86 7.04
N ASP A 93 13.69 4.30 6.03
CA ASP A 93 13.72 5.71 5.64
C ASP A 93 12.58 6.03 4.67
N TRP A 94 11.43 6.42 5.23
CA TRP A 94 10.24 6.81 4.48
C TRP A 94 10.47 8.00 3.55
N THR A 95 11.47 8.85 3.83
CA THR A 95 11.79 10.01 2.99
C THR A 95 12.51 9.60 1.71
N ALA A 96 13.14 8.43 1.70
CA ALA A 96 13.88 7.89 0.56
C ALA A 96 13.08 6.85 -0.24
N VAL A 97 11.92 6.38 0.24
CA VAL A 97 11.07 5.44 -0.51
C VAL A 97 10.28 6.19 -1.58
N THR A 98 10.67 5.99 -2.84
CA THR A 98 10.07 6.60 -4.05
C THR A 98 9.39 5.59 -4.97
N ALA A 99 9.52 4.29 -4.67
CA ALA A 99 8.87 3.20 -5.39
C ALA A 99 8.35 2.15 -4.40
N ILE A 100 7.15 1.64 -4.65
CA ILE A 100 6.52 0.60 -3.83
C ILE A 100 5.95 -0.53 -4.69
N THR A 101 5.78 -1.71 -4.09
CA THR A 101 5.01 -2.82 -4.68
C THR A 101 3.80 -3.12 -3.82
N ILE A 102 2.60 -2.97 -4.40
CA ILE A 102 1.33 -3.40 -3.79
C ILE A 102 1.27 -4.93 -3.78
N LEU A 103 1.05 -5.49 -2.60
CA LEU A 103 1.04 -6.93 -2.36
C LEU A 103 -0.38 -7.50 -2.40
N GLU A 104 -1.34 -6.83 -1.77
CA GLU A 104 -2.72 -7.31 -1.64
C GLU A 104 -3.68 -6.22 -1.12
N VAL A 105 -4.98 -6.50 -1.25
CA VAL A 105 -6.03 -5.87 -0.44
C VAL A 105 -6.62 -6.98 0.43
N THR A 106 -6.50 -6.86 1.74
CA THR A 106 -6.86 -7.94 2.68
C THR A 106 -7.74 -7.42 3.81
N ASP A 107 -8.67 -8.27 4.25
CA ASP A 107 -9.54 -8.02 5.38
C ASP A 107 -8.94 -8.64 6.63
N TYR A 108 -8.51 -7.80 7.58
CA TYR A 108 -8.17 -8.25 8.91
C TYR A 108 -9.47 -8.35 9.72
N HIS A 109 -10.24 -9.40 9.46
CA HIS A 109 -11.02 -9.99 10.54
C HIS A 109 -10.06 -10.88 11.32
N GLY A 110 -9.93 -10.60 12.62
CA GLY A 110 -8.89 -11.13 13.50
C GLY A 110 -8.79 -12.66 13.49
N ASP A 111 -7.56 -13.12 13.73
CA ASP A 111 -7.35 -14.29 14.58
C ASP A 111 -8.12 -14.14 15.91
#